data_AF-A0A1B9ADQ4-F1
#
_entry.id   AF-A0A1B9ADQ4-F1
#
_cell.length_a   1.000
_cell.length_b   1.000
_cell.length_c   1.000
_cell.angle_alpha   90.00
_cell.angle_beta   90.00
_cell.angle_gamma   90.00
#
_symmetry.space_group_name_H-M   'P 1'
#
loop_
_entity.id
_entity.type
_entity.pdbx_description
1 polymer ?
#
loop_
_entity_poly.entity_id
_entity_poly.type
_entity_poly.pdbx_seq_one_letter_code
_entity_poly.pdbx_strand_id
1 'polypeptide(L)'
;MFSFFSKQFEKPEGLLGQVAGKIMSIENQSINKWTLALLTIQPEDQVLEVGFGPGFAIEEARKRFPSIYIDGVDPSETMKHTCENRNKALINDGRLRLFVKDIAEFTSDKQYDRVFSVNNYPLWPNRQKGLAVLYDLMKRDGKIAITVQPREEDADEEKTKNLAQSISGELEEAGFSGTAIHYKDVRPVLTVCVTAIK
;
A
#
# COMPACT_ATOMS: atom_id res chain seq x y z
N MET A 1 12.03 -13.86 11.63
CA MET A 1 11.30 -13.25 10.50
C MET A 1 11.24 -11.71 10.55
N PHE A 2 11.31 -11.07 11.73
CA PHE A 2 11.38 -9.60 11.88
C PHE A 2 12.72 -8.93 11.46
N SER A 3 13.81 -9.68 11.29
CA SER A 3 15.18 -9.13 11.13
C SER A 3 15.51 -8.54 9.76
N PHE A 4 14.79 -8.89 8.70
CA PHE A 4 15.06 -8.38 7.34
C PHE A 4 14.39 -7.02 7.08
N PHE A 5 13.23 -6.79 7.70
CA PHE A 5 12.47 -5.55 7.55
C PHE A 5 13.02 -4.39 8.38
N SER A 6 13.58 -4.65 9.56
CA SER A 6 14.26 -3.62 10.34
C SER A 6 15.42 -2.99 9.56
N LYS A 7 16.17 -3.77 8.77
CA LYS A 7 17.24 -3.26 7.89
C LYS A 7 16.73 -2.37 6.75
N GLN A 8 15.50 -2.56 6.30
CA GLN A 8 14.90 -1.75 5.24
C GLN A 8 14.45 -0.37 5.75
N PHE A 9 14.28 -0.22 7.07
CA PHE A 9 14.04 1.04 7.77
C PHE A 9 15.26 1.55 8.55
N GLU A 10 16.36 0.78 8.60
CA GLU A 10 17.64 1.27 9.10
C GLU A 10 18.11 2.38 8.16
N LYS A 11 18.34 3.56 8.75
CA LYS A 11 18.87 4.70 8.01
C LYS A 11 20.18 4.25 7.36
N PRO A 12 20.32 4.35 6.03
CA PRO A 12 21.59 4.02 5.41
C PRO A 12 22.63 5.06 5.87
N GLU A 13 23.60 4.62 6.66
CA GLU A 13 24.61 5.48 7.28
C GLU A 13 25.74 5.85 6.30
N GLY A 14 26.33 7.05 6.47
CA GLY A 14 27.39 7.56 5.60
C GLY A 14 26.92 8.22 4.29
N LEU A 15 27.84 8.84 3.55
CA LEU A 15 27.52 9.62 2.33
C LEU A 15 26.93 8.76 1.20
N LEU A 16 27.46 7.56 1.00
CA LEU A 16 26.93 6.58 0.03
C LEU A 16 25.57 6.04 0.45
N GLY A 17 25.38 5.84 1.76
CA GLY A 17 24.09 5.45 2.33
C GLY A 17 23.00 6.49 2.09
N GLN A 18 23.32 7.77 2.30
CA GLN A 18 22.38 8.87 2.03
C GLN A 18 21.96 8.95 0.55
N VAL A 19 22.89 8.71 -0.38
CA VAL A 19 22.59 8.65 -1.82
C VAL A 19 21.68 7.47 -2.16
N ALA A 20 22.00 6.27 -1.65
CA ALA A 20 21.17 5.08 -1.85
C ALA A 20 19.76 5.26 -1.26
N GLY A 21 19.66 5.83 -0.05
CA GLY A 21 18.38 6.16 0.58
C GLY A 21 17.56 7.17 -0.22
N LYS A 22 18.22 8.15 -0.84
CA LYS A 22 17.55 9.14 -1.72
C LYS A 22 17.02 8.49 -2.99
N ILE A 23 17.80 7.61 -3.63
CA ILE A 23 17.36 6.86 -4.81
C ILE A 23 16.15 5.99 -4.47
N MET A 24 16.24 5.20 -3.39
CA MET A 24 15.14 4.37 -2.91
C MET A 24 13.89 5.20 -2.58
N SER A 25 14.05 6.38 -2.00
CA SER A 25 12.92 7.28 -1.74
C SER A 25 12.26 7.78 -3.03
N ILE A 26 13.04 8.07 -4.08
CA ILE A 26 12.51 8.49 -5.39
C ILE A 26 11.77 7.33 -6.07
N GLU A 27 12.35 6.13 -6.03
CA GLU A 27 11.73 4.91 -6.57
C GLU A 27 10.41 4.61 -5.85
N ASN A 28 10.40 4.64 -4.52
CA ASN A 28 9.20 4.47 -3.72
C ASN A 28 8.13 5.53 -4.04
N GLN A 29 8.54 6.80 -4.23
CA GLN A 29 7.60 7.84 -4.64
C GLN A 29 7.02 7.57 -6.04
N SER A 30 7.83 7.09 -6.98
CA SER A 30 7.39 6.70 -8.32
C SER A 30 6.40 5.54 -8.29
N ILE A 31 6.59 4.57 -7.40
CA ILE A 31 5.67 3.46 -7.17
C ILE A 31 4.36 3.98 -6.57
N ASN A 32 4.41 4.77 -5.49
CA ASN A 32 3.21 5.34 -4.86
C ASN A 32 2.34 6.14 -5.84
N LYS A 33 2.96 7.04 -6.62
CA LYS A 33 2.27 7.83 -7.65
C LYS A 33 1.57 6.96 -8.69
N TRP A 34 2.21 5.85 -9.07
CA TRP A 34 1.70 4.93 -10.06
C TRP A 34 0.52 4.12 -9.52
N THR A 35 0.64 3.53 -8.33
CA THR A 35 -0.47 2.85 -7.66
C THR A 35 -1.69 3.75 -7.53
N LEU A 36 -1.50 4.98 -7.06
CA LEU A 36 -2.59 5.95 -6.90
C LEU A 36 -3.22 6.36 -8.25
N ALA A 37 -2.46 6.37 -9.34
CA ALA A 37 -3.00 6.64 -10.68
C ALA A 37 -3.96 5.53 -11.15
N LEU A 38 -3.64 4.27 -10.82
CA LEU A 38 -4.42 3.11 -11.24
C LEU A 38 -5.77 3.01 -10.51
N LEU A 39 -5.92 3.65 -9.34
CA LEU A 39 -7.14 3.63 -8.54
C LEU A 39 -8.26 4.53 -9.06
N THR A 40 -8.00 5.43 -10.02
CA THR A 40 -9.03 6.36 -10.55
C THR A 40 -9.80 7.08 -9.42
N ILE A 41 -9.06 7.58 -8.43
CA ILE A 41 -9.57 8.27 -7.24
C ILE A 41 -10.37 9.51 -7.64
N GLN A 42 -11.55 9.68 -7.05
CA GLN A 42 -12.43 10.83 -7.24
C GLN A 42 -12.38 11.77 -6.02
N PRO A 43 -12.76 13.05 -6.17
CA PRO A 43 -12.94 13.95 -5.04
C PRO A 43 -13.88 13.37 -3.97
N GLU A 44 -13.53 13.56 -2.70
CA GLU A 44 -14.31 13.11 -1.53
C GLU A 44 -14.44 11.57 -1.35
N ASP A 45 -13.70 10.76 -2.14
CA ASP A 45 -13.59 9.31 -1.93
C ASP A 45 -13.13 8.99 -0.48
N GLN A 46 -13.71 7.94 0.10
CA GLN A 46 -13.15 7.26 1.27
C GLN A 46 -12.12 6.24 0.81
N VAL A 47 -10.86 6.44 1.22
CA VAL A 47 -9.72 5.63 0.81
C VAL A 47 -9.15 4.89 2.01
N LEU A 48 -8.81 3.61 1.85
CA LEU A 48 -8.09 2.83 2.85
C LEU A 48 -6.70 2.44 2.34
N GLU A 49 -5.66 2.75 3.10
CA GLU A 49 -4.32 2.18 2.92
C GLU A 49 -4.07 1.05 3.93
N VAL A 50 -3.64 -0.12 3.44
CA VAL A 50 -3.23 -1.24 4.28
C VAL A 50 -1.71 -1.42 4.29
N GLY A 51 -1.12 -1.27 5.46
CA GLY A 51 0.33 -1.17 5.71
C GLY A 51 0.88 0.19 5.34
N PHE A 52 0.33 1.25 5.95
CA PHE A 52 0.73 2.62 5.64
C PHE A 52 2.18 2.94 6.03
N GLY A 53 2.79 2.15 6.92
CA GLY A 53 4.17 2.31 7.36
C GLY A 53 4.47 3.75 7.82
N PRO A 54 5.53 4.40 7.31
CA PRO A 54 5.87 5.78 7.68
C PRO A 54 4.99 6.85 7.00
N GLY A 55 3.97 6.47 6.22
CA GLY A 55 2.95 7.38 5.67
C GLY A 55 3.30 8.09 4.37
N PHE A 56 4.25 7.59 3.57
CA PHE A 56 4.65 8.22 2.32
C PHE A 56 3.58 8.19 1.23
N ALA A 57 2.81 7.10 1.14
CA ALA A 57 1.77 7.00 0.12
C ALA A 57 0.55 7.86 0.47
N ILE A 58 0.14 7.92 1.75
CA ILE A 58 -0.81 8.94 2.26
C ILE A 58 -0.36 10.36 1.91
N GLU A 59 0.90 10.71 2.16
CA GLU A 59 1.43 12.05 1.86
C GLU A 59 1.29 12.37 0.36
N GLU A 60 1.60 11.41 -0.50
CA GLU A 60 1.48 11.54 -1.96
C GLU A 60 0.00 11.61 -2.41
N ALA A 61 -0.88 10.79 -1.82
CA ALA A 61 -2.30 10.78 -2.10
C ALA A 61 -2.93 12.15 -1.81
N ARG A 62 -2.59 12.78 -0.68
CA ARG A 62 -3.08 14.12 -0.33
C ARG A 62 -2.60 15.21 -1.28
N LYS A 63 -1.34 15.15 -1.74
CA LYS A 63 -0.80 16.12 -2.70
C LYS A 63 -1.57 16.09 -4.01
N ARG A 64 -1.98 14.89 -4.45
CA ARG A 64 -2.68 14.69 -5.72
C ARG A 64 -4.20 14.86 -5.61
N PHE A 65 -4.79 14.46 -4.50
CA PHE A 65 -6.23 14.43 -4.27
C PHE A 65 -6.55 15.12 -2.95
N PRO A 66 -6.66 16.46 -2.94
CA PRO A 66 -6.73 17.22 -1.69
C PRO A 66 -8.02 17.03 -0.88
N SER A 67 -9.06 16.50 -1.50
CA SER A 67 -10.41 16.37 -0.94
C SER A 67 -10.75 14.96 -0.48
N ILE A 68 -9.85 13.99 -0.53
CA ILE A 68 -10.18 12.62 -0.08
C ILE A 68 -10.08 12.49 1.43
N TYR A 69 -10.73 11.46 1.95
CA TYR A 69 -10.58 11.00 3.33
C TYR A 69 -9.80 9.70 3.32
N ILE A 70 -8.82 9.57 4.20
CA ILE A 70 -7.98 8.38 4.26
C ILE A 70 -8.07 7.75 5.64
N ASP A 71 -8.28 6.44 5.66
CA ASP A 71 -7.96 5.61 6.82
C ASP A 71 -6.71 4.79 6.50
N GLY A 72 -5.82 4.61 7.48
CA GLY A 72 -4.66 3.75 7.38
C GLY A 72 -4.68 2.67 8.45
N VAL A 73 -4.41 1.42 8.06
CA VAL A 73 -4.26 0.28 8.99
C VAL A 73 -2.86 -0.30 8.88
N ASP A 74 -2.15 -0.43 10.01
CA ASP A 74 -0.82 -1.02 10.09
C ASP A 74 -0.63 -1.64 11.48
N PRO A 75 -0.04 -2.83 11.64
CA PRO A 75 0.12 -3.44 12.96
C PRO A 75 1.20 -2.77 13.83
N SER A 76 2.01 -1.85 13.29
CA SER A 76 3.12 -1.23 13.99
C SER A 76 2.78 0.13 14.61
N GLU A 77 2.80 0.17 15.94
CA GLU A 77 2.66 1.43 16.70
C GLU A 77 3.77 2.44 16.35
N THR A 78 4.99 1.98 16.12
CA THR A 78 6.12 2.84 15.70
C THR A 78 5.86 3.48 14.34
N MET A 79 5.27 2.72 13.41
CA MET A 79 4.89 3.25 12.09
C MET A 79 3.76 4.27 12.21
N LYS A 80 2.75 4.02 13.06
CA LYS A 80 1.70 5.01 13.37
C LYS A 80 2.29 6.34 13.82
N HIS A 81 3.15 6.35 14.84
CA HIS A 81 3.78 7.60 15.32
C HIS A 81 4.58 8.32 14.22
N THR A 82 5.27 7.57 13.36
CA THR A 82 6.02 8.15 12.23
C THR A 82 5.08 8.76 11.18
N CYS A 83 4.00 8.06 10.84
CA CYS A 83 3.00 8.53 9.90
C CYS A 83 2.24 9.76 10.43
N GLU A 84 1.88 9.78 11.72
CA GLU A 84 1.23 10.92 12.37
C GLU A 84 2.10 12.19 12.30
N ASN A 85 3.39 12.06 12.61
CA ASN A 85 4.31 13.19 12.52
C ASN A 85 4.46 13.72 11.09
N ARG A 86 4.52 12.82 10.09
CA ARG A 86 4.60 13.18 8.67
C ARG A 86 3.33 13.86 8.17
N ASN A 87 2.17 13.35 8.58
CA ASN A 87 0.87 13.71 8.04
C ASN A 87 0.01 14.51 9.04
N LYS A 88 0.64 15.23 9.98
CA LYS A 88 -0.06 15.96 11.05
C LYS A 88 -1.13 16.92 10.55
N ALA A 89 -0.89 17.61 9.43
CA ALA A 89 -1.85 18.51 8.83
C ALA A 89 -3.15 17.78 8.41
N LEU A 90 -3.04 16.60 7.80
CA LEU A 90 -4.19 15.78 7.42
C LEU A 90 -5.03 15.34 8.61
N ILE A 91 -4.38 14.98 9.71
CA ILE A 91 -5.04 14.56 10.95
C ILE A 91 -5.80 15.75 11.55
N ASN A 92 -5.13 16.91 11.65
CA ASN A 92 -5.75 18.14 12.15
C ASN A 92 -6.95 18.58 11.28
N ASP A 93 -6.87 18.37 9.97
CA ASP A 93 -7.97 18.65 9.03
C ASP A 93 -9.11 17.62 9.10
N GLY A 94 -8.99 16.57 9.91
CA GLY A 94 -9.96 15.47 9.99
C GLY A 94 -10.02 14.58 8.75
N ARG A 95 -8.97 14.62 7.91
CA ARG A 95 -8.87 13.90 6.63
C ARG A 95 -8.08 12.59 6.72
N LEU A 96 -7.43 12.31 7.86
CA LEU A 96 -6.67 11.06 8.08
C LEU A 96 -7.02 10.44 9.44
N ARG A 97 -7.34 9.14 9.46
CA ARG A 97 -7.38 8.29 10.67
C ARG A 97 -6.37 7.16 10.54
N LEU A 98 -5.70 6.80 11.63
CA LEU A 98 -4.68 5.74 11.66
C LEU A 98 -5.01 4.73 12.74
N PHE A 99 -4.95 3.45 12.39
CA PHE A 99 -5.34 2.34 13.25
C PHE A 99 -4.19 1.33 13.38
N VAL A 100 -3.89 0.95 14.63
CA VAL A 100 -2.91 -0.11 14.92
C VAL A 100 -3.61 -1.45 14.98
N LYS A 101 -3.63 -2.17 13.86
CA LYS A 101 -4.35 -3.42 13.71
C LYS A 101 -3.78 -4.24 12.55
N ASP A 102 -3.93 -5.55 12.63
CA ASP A 102 -3.85 -6.41 11.45
C ASP A 102 -5.13 -6.25 10.61
N ILE A 103 -5.00 -6.27 9.27
CA ILE A 103 -6.14 -6.09 8.39
C ILE A 103 -7.20 -7.19 8.54
N ALA A 104 -6.79 -8.42 8.87
CA ALA A 104 -7.71 -9.54 9.05
C ALA A 104 -8.55 -9.45 10.34
N GLU A 105 -8.31 -8.45 11.19
CA GLU A 105 -9.09 -8.14 12.38
C GLU A 105 -9.65 -6.71 12.38
N PHE A 106 -9.41 -5.97 11.31
CA PHE A 106 -9.81 -4.57 11.22
C PHE A 106 -11.31 -4.45 10.97
N THR A 107 -11.93 -3.53 11.69
CA THR A 107 -13.32 -3.11 11.48
C THR A 107 -13.35 -1.59 11.32
N SER A 108 -14.28 -1.12 10.49
CA SER A 108 -14.50 0.31 10.30
C SER A 108 -15.99 0.61 10.38
N ASP A 109 -16.30 1.83 10.83
CA ASP A 109 -17.62 2.44 10.76
C ASP A 109 -17.94 2.98 9.35
N LYS A 110 -16.96 2.92 8.43
CA LYS A 110 -17.07 3.40 7.05
C LYS A 110 -16.97 2.27 6.04
N GLN A 111 -17.48 2.55 4.84
CA GLN A 111 -17.14 1.79 3.63
C GLN A 111 -16.25 2.61 2.70
N TYR A 112 -15.35 1.93 2.01
CA TYR A 112 -14.31 2.56 1.18
C TYR A 112 -14.63 2.48 -0.31
N ASP A 113 -14.45 3.60 -0.99
CA ASP A 113 -14.49 3.70 -2.44
C ASP A 113 -13.23 3.09 -3.05
N ARG A 114 -12.08 3.29 -2.40
CA ARG A 114 -10.76 2.86 -2.88
C ARG A 114 -9.97 2.20 -1.77
N VAL A 115 -9.28 1.12 -2.10
CA VAL A 115 -8.36 0.43 -1.19
C VAL A 115 -7.03 0.25 -1.88
N PHE A 116 -5.93 0.45 -1.15
CA PHE A 116 -4.62 0.13 -1.71
C PHE A 116 -3.62 -0.35 -0.68
N SER A 117 -2.60 -1.06 -1.19
CA SER A 117 -1.45 -1.48 -0.41
C SER A 117 -0.21 -1.40 -1.31
N VAL A 118 0.87 -0.79 -0.80
CA VAL A 118 2.14 -0.67 -1.53
C VAL A 118 3.24 -1.35 -0.74
N ASN A 119 3.88 -2.35 -1.37
CA ASN A 119 5.02 -3.10 -0.82
C ASN A 119 4.77 -3.73 0.56
N ASN A 120 3.52 -4.04 0.88
CA ASN A 120 3.12 -4.58 2.19
C ASN A 120 2.35 -5.90 2.10
N TYR A 121 1.67 -6.19 1.00
CA TYR A 121 0.83 -7.39 0.86
C TYR A 121 1.51 -8.75 1.20
N PRO A 122 2.78 -9.01 0.80
CA PRO A 122 3.46 -10.24 1.18
C PRO A 122 3.67 -10.43 2.70
N LEU A 123 3.49 -9.36 3.49
CA LEU A 123 3.69 -9.37 4.94
C LEU A 123 2.42 -9.75 5.71
N TRP A 124 1.27 -9.86 5.03
CA TRP A 124 0.01 -10.14 5.70
C TRP A 124 0.02 -11.58 6.21
N PRO A 125 -0.17 -11.80 7.53
CA PRO A 125 -0.16 -13.15 8.10
C PRO A 125 -1.23 -14.07 7.50
N ASN A 126 -2.39 -13.51 7.14
CA ASN A 126 -3.48 -14.23 6.47
C ASN A 126 -4.07 -13.37 5.35
N ARG A 127 -3.53 -13.54 4.14
CA ARG A 127 -3.90 -12.77 2.94
C ARG A 127 -5.37 -12.91 2.57
N GLN A 128 -5.89 -14.14 2.48
CA GLN A 128 -7.27 -14.43 2.13
C GLN A 128 -8.26 -13.80 3.13
N LYS A 129 -8.02 -13.95 4.43
CA LYS A 129 -8.87 -13.32 5.45
C LYS A 129 -8.81 -11.79 5.37
N GLY A 130 -7.61 -11.22 5.16
CA GLY A 130 -7.45 -9.78 4.96
C GLY A 130 -8.21 -9.27 3.74
N LEU A 131 -8.13 -9.98 2.61
CA LEU A 131 -8.88 -9.64 1.39
C LEU A 131 -10.39 -9.76 1.57
N ALA A 132 -10.88 -10.78 2.28
CA ALA A 132 -12.31 -10.92 2.59
C ALA A 132 -12.82 -9.75 3.44
N VAL A 133 -12.06 -9.33 4.46
CA VAL A 133 -12.38 -8.13 5.25
C VAL A 133 -12.41 -6.88 4.37
N LEU A 134 -11.42 -6.73 3.47
CA LEU A 134 -11.40 -5.60 2.54
C LEU A 134 -12.59 -5.60 1.59
N TYR A 135 -12.94 -6.77 1.05
CA TYR A 135 -14.14 -6.92 0.24
C TYR A 135 -15.35 -6.42 1.02
N ASP A 136 -15.59 -6.88 2.24
CA ASP A 136 -16.74 -6.45 3.05
C ASP A 136 -16.74 -4.95 3.37
N LEU A 137 -15.57 -4.37 3.62
CA LEU A 137 -15.40 -2.93 3.91
C LEU A 137 -15.50 -2.03 2.68
N MET A 138 -15.47 -2.57 1.46
CA MET A 138 -15.57 -1.77 0.25
C MET A 138 -17.03 -1.52 -0.16
N LYS A 139 -17.29 -0.37 -0.79
CA LYS A 139 -18.55 -0.12 -1.48
C LYS A 139 -18.65 -0.98 -2.74
N ARG A 140 -19.88 -1.17 -3.24
CA ARG A 140 -20.09 -1.73 -4.60
C ARG A 140 -19.36 -0.86 -5.63
N ASP A 141 -18.76 -1.50 -6.63
CA ASP A 141 -17.94 -0.86 -7.66
C ASP A 141 -16.67 -0.18 -7.10
N GLY A 142 -16.33 -0.44 -5.84
CA GLY A 142 -15.10 0.02 -5.21
C GLY A 142 -13.88 -0.62 -5.87
N LYS A 143 -12.77 0.12 -5.93
CA LYS A 143 -11.54 -0.34 -6.62
C LYS A 143 -10.40 -0.59 -5.65
N ILE A 144 -9.75 -1.74 -5.79
CA ILE A 144 -8.56 -2.11 -5.03
C ILE A 144 -7.31 -2.08 -5.92
N ALA A 145 -6.17 -1.68 -5.37
CA ALA A 145 -4.85 -1.78 -6.00
C ALA A 145 -3.80 -2.33 -5.02
N ILE A 146 -3.22 -3.47 -5.35
CA ILE A 146 -2.13 -4.09 -4.58
C ILE A 146 -0.85 -3.98 -5.40
N THR A 147 0.15 -3.28 -4.87
CA THR A 147 1.43 -3.05 -5.55
C THR A 147 2.56 -3.71 -4.79
N VAL A 148 3.39 -4.48 -5.48
CA VAL A 148 4.58 -5.10 -4.90
C VAL A 148 5.75 -4.98 -5.85
N GLN A 149 6.85 -4.47 -5.34
CA GLN A 149 8.19 -4.63 -5.91
C GLN A 149 8.94 -5.63 -5.04
N PRO A 150 9.25 -6.84 -5.55
CA PRO A 150 10.12 -7.77 -4.84
C PRO A 150 11.49 -7.14 -4.56
N ARG A 151 12.08 -7.40 -3.39
CA ARG A 151 13.37 -6.82 -2.96
C ARG A 151 14.32 -7.84 -2.33
N GLU A 152 14.01 -9.11 -2.50
CA GLU A 152 14.87 -10.22 -2.09
C GLU A 152 16.12 -10.27 -2.99
N GLU A 153 17.21 -10.86 -2.50
CA GLU A 153 18.50 -10.88 -3.23
C GLU A 153 18.39 -11.60 -4.59
N ASP A 154 17.51 -12.58 -4.69
CA ASP A 154 17.21 -13.35 -5.89
C ASP A 154 15.86 -12.93 -6.51
N ALA A 155 15.44 -11.68 -6.29
CA ALA A 155 14.29 -11.12 -6.97
C ALA A 155 14.57 -10.97 -8.48
N ASP A 156 13.61 -11.42 -9.29
CA ASP A 156 13.67 -11.31 -10.74
C ASP A 156 12.28 -11.04 -11.34
N GLU A 157 12.25 -10.95 -12.67
CA GLU A 157 11.04 -10.70 -13.44
C GLU A 157 10.03 -11.87 -13.33
N GLU A 158 10.52 -13.12 -13.28
CA GLU A 158 9.67 -14.31 -13.21
C GLU A 158 8.92 -14.37 -11.88
N LYS A 159 9.61 -14.14 -10.75
CA LYS A 159 9.00 -14.02 -9.43
C LYS A 159 7.98 -12.89 -9.37
N THR A 160 8.28 -11.75 -9.99
CA THR A 160 7.33 -10.63 -10.08
C THR A 160 6.07 -11.05 -10.83
N LYS A 161 6.21 -11.78 -11.94
CA LYS A 161 5.07 -12.30 -12.72
C LYS A 161 4.28 -13.37 -11.95
N ASN A 162 4.94 -14.28 -11.25
CA ASN A 162 4.29 -15.29 -10.42
C ASN A 162 3.52 -14.66 -9.26
N LEU A 163 4.10 -13.65 -8.62
CA LEU A 163 3.43 -12.87 -7.58
C LEU A 163 2.20 -12.14 -8.14
N ALA A 164 2.28 -11.60 -9.35
CA ALA A 164 1.14 -10.98 -10.03
C ALA A 164 -0.05 -11.95 -10.15
N GLN A 165 0.22 -13.18 -10.61
CA GLN A 165 -0.80 -14.22 -10.77
C GLN A 165 -1.38 -14.65 -9.43
N SER A 166 -0.53 -14.82 -8.40
CA SER A 166 -0.99 -15.11 -7.03
C SER A 166 -1.92 -14.02 -6.51
N ILE A 167 -1.54 -12.74 -6.60
CA ILE A 167 -2.39 -11.63 -6.14
C ILE A 167 -3.71 -11.60 -6.91
N SER A 168 -3.69 -11.82 -8.23
CA SER A 168 -4.90 -11.85 -9.05
C SER A 168 -5.86 -12.96 -8.64
N GLY A 169 -5.36 -14.19 -8.49
CA GLY A 169 -6.18 -15.33 -8.08
C GLY A 169 -6.73 -15.18 -6.66
N GLU A 170 -5.95 -14.60 -5.73
CA GLU A 170 -6.38 -14.37 -4.35
C GLU A 170 -7.45 -13.27 -4.26
N LEU A 171 -7.40 -12.25 -5.12
CA LEU A 171 -8.47 -11.26 -5.26
C LEU A 171 -9.76 -11.90 -5.78
N GLU A 172 -9.66 -12.74 -6.82
CA GLU A 172 -10.82 -13.46 -7.37
C GLU A 172 -11.44 -14.42 -6.35
N GLU A 173 -10.62 -15.16 -5.61
CA GLU A 173 -11.06 -16.05 -4.53
C GLU A 173 -11.80 -15.28 -3.43
N ALA A 174 -11.37 -14.06 -3.12
CA ALA A 174 -12.02 -13.17 -2.16
C ALA A 174 -13.31 -12.51 -2.70
N GLY A 175 -13.68 -12.75 -3.96
CA GLY A 175 -14.92 -12.28 -4.57
C GLY A 175 -14.77 -11.02 -5.43
N PHE A 176 -13.56 -10.47 -5.56
CA PHE A 176 -13.33 -9.36 -6.49
C PHE A 176 -13.41 -9.83 -7.95
N SER A 177 -13.74 -8.89 -8.84
CA SER A 177 -13.85 -9.13 -10.27
C SER A 177 -13.05 -8.11 -11.09
N GLY A 178 -12.90 -8.34 -12.40
CA GLY A 178 -12.21 -7.41 -13.30
C GLY A 178 -10.74 -7.21 -12.95
N THR A 179 -10.06 -8.28 -12.53
CA THR A 179 -8.63 -8.26 -12.24
C THR A 179 -7.82 -7.79 -13.45
N ALA A 180 -6.87 -6.89 -13.21
CA ALA A 180 -5.95 -6.41 -14.22
C ALA A 180 -4.55 -6.28 -13.63
N ILE A 181 -3.58 -6.84 -14.34
CA ILE A 181 -2.17 -6.85 -13.94
C ILE A 181 -1.43 -5.76 -14.73
N HIS A 182 -0.72 -4.91 -14.01
CA HIS A 182 0.07 -3.80 -14.54
C HIS A 182 1.52 -3.99 -14.10
N TYR A 183 2.45 -3.68 -14.99
CA TYR A 183 3.88 -3.72 -14.69
C TYR A 183 4.51 -2.35 -14.88
N LYS A 184 5.56 -2.08 -14.10
CA LYS A 184 6.35 -0.87 -14.22
C LYS A 184 7.83 -1.17 -14.00
N ASP A 185 8.65 -0.72 -14.93
CA ASP A 185 10.11 -0.78 -14.80
C ASP A 185 10.57 0.23 -13.76
N VAL A 186 10.94 -0.27 -12.59
CA VAL A 186 11.57 0.48 -11.50
C VAL A 186 12.76 -0.34 -11.04
N ARG A 187 13.90 0.28 -10.75
CA ARG A 187 15.02 -0.46 -10.18
C ARG A 187 14.69 -0.88 -8.73
N PRO A 188 15.25 -1.99 -8.22
CA PRO A 188 16.18 -2.90 -8.89
C PRO A 188 15.50 -3.91 -9.83
N VAL A 189 14.21 -4.18 -9.66
CA VAL A 189 13.44 -5.19 -10.40
C VAL A 189 12.04 -4.70 -10.74
N LEU A 190 11.43 -5.35 -11.75
CA LEU A 190 10.08 -5.09 -12.20
C LEU A 190 9.11 -4.97 -11.02
N THR A 191 8.27 -3.93 -11.04
CA THR A 191 7.22 -3.73 -10.03
C THR A 191 5.89 -4.14 -10.63
N VAL A 192 5.06 -4.86 -9.87
CA VAL A 192 3.71 -5.24 -10.26
C VAL A 192 2.67 -4.47 -9.46
N CYS A 193 1.58 -4.07 -10.11
CA CYS A 193 0.34 -3.69 -9.46
C CYS A 193 -0.81 -4.51 -10.04
N VAL A 194 -1.59 -5.15 -9.17
CA VAL A 194 -2.83 -5.82 -9.54
C VAL A 194 -4.00 -4.99 -9.03
N THR A 195 -4.94 -4.70 -9.92
CA THR A 195 -6.18 -3.97 -9.59
C THR A 195 -7.39 -4.86 -9.77
N ALA A 196 -8.43 -4.67 -8.96
CA ALA A 196 -9.72 -5.34 -9.12
C ALA A 196 -10.88 -4.46 -8.62
N ILE A 197 -12.11 -4.90 -8.85
CA ILE A 197 -13.36 -4.21 -8.49
C ILE A 197 -14.20 -5.11 -7.58
N LYS A 198 -14.87 -4.52 -6.60
CA LYS A 198 -15.91 -5.19 -5.80
C LYS A 198 -17.25 -5.19 -6.52
#